data_AF-A0A015JZH7-F1
#
_entry.id   AF-A0A015JZH7-F1
#
_cell.length_a   1.000
_cell.length_b   1.000
_cell.length_c   1.000
_cell.angle_alpha   90.00
_cell.angle_beta   90.00
_cell.angle_gamma   90.00
#
_symmetry.space_group_name_H-M   'P 1'
#
loop_
_entity.id
_entity.type
_entity.pdbx_description
1 polymer ?
#
loop_
_entity_poly.entity_id
_entity_poly.type
_entity_poly.pdbx_seq_one_letter_code
_entity_poly.pdbx_strand_id
1 'polypeptide(L)'
;MDPDSVSTDNILLPRNIEIIDSKIVNLSIILFISGYISKVEISKFSHFRELYLLYIPYKFKLLLRGSRDGFTPRKFHESCDNVSNTLTFIKVKGTEEIVGGYNPLRWESSSSWGKTNDSFIFSLKNNDINNAIISDIENSTYALNYYSRNGPRFGNDINIENPNSQNENYNRIFCKKHHYKKKIRDSEEDFSIEDYEVFQIIKC
;
A
#
# COMPACT_ATOMS: atom_id res chain seq x y z
N MET A 1 24.88 43.85 -21.29
CA MET A 1 24.53 42.65 -22.09
C MET A 1 24.77 41.48 -21.17
N ASP A 2 23.72 40.98 -20.53
CA ASP A 2 23.75 39.67 -19.87
C ASP A 2 23.05 38.70 -20.82
N PRO A 3 23.78 37.77 -21.46
CA PRO A 3 23.20 36.60 -22.07
C PRO A 3 23.02 35.53 -20.98
N ASP A 4 21.88 34.85 -20.99
CA ASP A 4 21.52 33.65 -20.19
C ASP A 4 20.40 33.82 -19.15
N SER A 5 19.46 34.74 -19.37
CA SER A 5 18.10 34.52 -18.85
C SER A 5 17.37 33.52 -19.76
N VAL A 6 17.63 32.22 -19.57
CA VAL A 6 16.79 31.19 -20.17
C VAL A 6 15.40 31.32 -19.55
N SER A 7 14.48 31.83 -20.36
CA SER A 7 13.05 31.85 -20.09
C SER A 7 12.60 30.43 -19.75
N THR A 8 12.12 30.21 -18.52
CA THR A 8 11.32 29.04 -18.17
C THR A 8 9.94 29.19 -18.80
N ASP A 9 9.89 29.20 -20.13
CA ASP A 9 8.64 29.14 -20.87
C ASP A 9 8.03 27.77 -20.64
N ASN A 10 7.04 27.75 -19.75
CA ASN A 10 5.81 26.97 -19.87
C ASN A 10 5.98 25.58 -20.49
N ILE A 11 6.64 24.67 -19.77
CA ILE A 11 6.44 23.24 -20.00
C ILE A 11 5.03 22.92 -19.47
N LEU A 12 4.03 23.13 -20.33
CA LEU A 12 2.69 22.61 -20.12
C LEU A 12 2.77 21.09 -20.11
N LEU A 13 2.89 20.52 -18.91
CA LEU A 13 2.79 19.07 -18.69
C LEU A 13 1.42 18.57 -19.18
N PRO A 14 1.33 17.34 -19.71
CA PRO A 14 0.06 16.76 -20.13
C PRO A 14 -0.87 16.72 -18.91
N ARG A 15 -1.93 17.53 -18.96
CA ARG A 15 -3.03 17.48 -17.99
C ARG A 15 -3.68 16.08 -18.14
N ASN A 16 -3.59 15.26 -17.09
CA ASN A 16 -4.10 13.87 -16.95
C ASN A 16 -3.13 12.72 -17.27
N ILE A 17 -2.05 12.58 -16.51
CA ILE A 17 -1.45 11.25 -16.28
C ILE A 17 -2.14 10.66 -15.06
N GLU A 18 -3.14 9.82 -15.26
CA GLU A 18 -3.73 9.01 -14.19
C GLU A 18 -2.70 7.93 -13.80
N ILE A 19 -1.87 8.23 -12.80
CA ILE A 19 -0.80 7.33 -12.31
C ILE A 19 -1.39 6.10 -11.62
N ILE A 20 -2.61 6.23 -11.08
CA ILE A 20 -3.31 5.22 -10.31
C ILE A 20 -4.83 5.43 -10.39
N ASP A 21 -5.56 4.34 -10.67
CA ASP A 21 -7.02 4.27 -10.48
C ASP A 21 -7.29 3.82 -9.03
N SER A 22 -7.35 4.77 -8.10
CA SER A 22 -7.68 4.50 -6.69
C SER A 22 -8.91 5.29 -6.24
N LYS A 23 -9.77 4.62 -5.47
CA LYS A 23 -10.89 5.26 -4.75
C LYS A 23 -10.58 5.53 -3.28
N ILE A 24 -9.48 4.97 -2.76
CA ILE A 24 -9.09 5.08 -1.34
C ILE A 24 -8.05 6.17 -1.11
N VAL A 25 -7.06 6.29 -2.01
CA VAL A 25 -5.92 7.20 -1.83
C VAL A 25 -5.85 8.24 -2.94
N ASN A 26 -5.37 9.42 -2.58
CA ASN A 26 -5.05 10.47 -3.54
C ASN A 26 -3.58 10.36 -4.02
N LEU A 27 -3.25 11.19 -5.01
CA LEU A 27 -1.91 11.21 -5.59
C LEU A 27 -0.82 11.49 -4.54
N SER A 28 -1.03 12.38 -3.58
CA SER A 28 -0.02 12.74 -2.58
C SER A 28 0.40 11.55 -1.72
N ILE A 29 -0.54 10.69 -1.32
CA ILE A 29 -0.24 9.45 -0.59
C ILE A 29 0.59 8.50 -1.46
N ILE A 30 0.24 8.37 -2.74
CA ILE A 30 0.98 7.52 -3.67
C ILE A 30 2.40 8.02 -3.90
N LEU A 31 2.61 9.33 -4.06
CA LEU A 31 3.96 9.89 -4.18
C LEU A 31 4.79 9.61 -2.93
N PHE A 32 4.19 9.78 -1.76
CA PHE A 32 4.83 9.53 -0.46
C PHE A 32 5.27 8.07 -0.31
N ILE A 33 4.37 7.13 -0.53
CA ILE A 33 4.68 5.69 -0.43
C ILE A 33 5.67 5.27 -1.52
N SER A 34 5.55 5.79 -2.74
CA SER A 34 6.50 5.52 -3.84
C SER A 34 7.93 5.98 -3.51
N GLY A 35 8.07 7.13 -2.84
CA GLY A 35 9.37 7.62 -2.37
C GLY A 35 9.98 6.70 -1.34
N TYR A 36 9.15 6.19 -0.43
CA TYR A 36 9.59 5.21 0.55
C TYR A 36 10.07 3.90 -0.11
N ILE A 37 9.31 3.37 -1.07
CA ILE A 37 9.66 2.14 -1.80
C ILE A 37 10.97 2.31 -2.59
N SER A 38 11.13 3.46 -3.26
CA SER A 38 12.34 3.76 -4.05
C SER A 38 13.55 4.11 -3.17
N LYS A 39 13.38 4.27 -1.85
CA LYS A 39 14.39 4.79 -0.92
C LYS A 39 14.93 6.15 -1.35
N VAL A 40 14.11 6.93 -2.06
CA VAL A 40 14.44 8.29 -2.53
C VAL A 40 14.00 9.29 -1.47
N GLU A 41 14.91 10.16 -1.04
CA GLU A 41 14.58 11.26 -0.13
C GLU A 41 13.69 12.29 -0.85
N ILE A 42 12.39 12.28 -0.51
CA ILE A 42 11.40 13.24 -1.03
C ILE A 42 11.77 14.69 -0.72
N SER A 43 12.52 14.94 0.37
CA SER A 43 12.98 16.28 0.76
C SER A 43 13.83 16.96 -0.32
N LYS A 44 14.56 16.20 -1.13
CA LYS A 44 15.34 16.72 -2.28
C LYS A 44 14.46 17.21 -3.44
N PHE A 45 13.19 16.82 -3.47
CA PHE A 45 12.23 17.13 -4.54
C PHE A 45 11.06 17.99 -4.06
N SER A 46 11.09 18.47 -2.81
CA SER A 46 10.04 19.28 -2.19
C SER A 46 9.71 20.56 -2.97
N HIS A 47 10.68 21.13 -3.68
CA HIS A 47 10.49 22.30 -4.55
C HIS A 47 9.99 21.97 -5.97
N PHE A 48 9.95 20.69 -6.36
CA PHE A 48 9.61 20.27 -7.72
C PHE A 48 8.72 19.02 -7.72
N ARG A 49 7.54 19.11 -7.09
CA ARG A 49 6.50 18.07 -7.13
C ARG A 49 6.23 17.58 -8.57
N GLU A 50 6.35 18.48 -9.54
CA GLU A 50 6.22 18.21 -10.98
C GLU A 50 7.38 17.38 -11.56
N LEU A 51 8.64 17.65 -11.17
CA LEU A 51 9.78 16.81 -11.58
C LEU A 51 9.72 15.43 -10.93
N TYR A 52 9.22 15.34 -9.70
CA TYR A 52 9.08 14.05 -9.03
C TYR A 52 8.05 13.15 -9.71
N LEU A 53 6.94 13.71 -10.19
CA LEU A 53 5.96 12.97 -11.01
C LEU A 53 6.59 12.40 -12.30
N LEU A 54 7.54 13.12 -12.90
CA LEU A 54 8.31 12.65 -14.06
C LEU A 54 9.30 11.53 -13.69
N TYR A 55 9.69 11.45 -12.42
CA TYR A 55 10.73 10.55 -11.93
C TYR A 55 10.21 9.29 -11.22
N ILE A 56 8.92 9.22 -10.87
CA ILE A 56 8.34 7.98 -10.32
C ILE A 56 8.39 6.92 -11.41
N PRO A 57 9.27 5.91 -11.29
CA PRO A 57 9.43 4.91 -12.31
C PRO A 57 8.39 3.81 -12.07
N TYR A 58 7.16 4.14 -11.67
CA TYR A 58 6.16 3.17 -11.25
C TYR A 58 4.81 3.41 -11.91
N LYS A 59 4.27 2.35 -12.49
CA LYS A 59 2.85 2.23 -12.83
C LYS A 59 2.16 1.37 -11.79
N PHE A 60 0.96 1.78 -11.38
CA PHE A 60 0.14 1.06 -10.42
C PHE A 60 -1.00 0.36 -11.16
N LYS A 61 -0.89 -0.96 -11.29
CA LYS A 61 -1.94 -1.78 -11.89
C LYS A 61 -2.87 -2.27 -10.79
N LEU A 62 -4.12 -1.82 -10.78
CA LEU A 62 -5.15 -2.32 -9.86
C LEU A 62 -5.37 -3.82 -10.12
N LEU A 63 -5.11 -4.65 -9.12
CA LEU A 63 -5.39 -6.09 -9.14
C LEU A 63 -6.79 -6.37 -8.61
N LEU A 64 -7.12 -5.76 -7.47
CA LEU A 64 -8.37 -5.99 -6.78
C LEU A 64 -8.85 -4.73 -6.08
N ARG A 65 -10.16 -4.51 -6.11
CA ARG A 65 -10.90 -3.50 -5.35
C ARG A 65 -12.09 -4.16 -4.66
N GLY A 66 -12.18 -4.11 -3.34
CA GLY A 66 -13.22 -4.78 -2.56
C GLY A 66 -14.65 -4.45 -3.02
N SER A 67 -14.95 -3.16 -3.23
CA SER A 67 -16.25 -2.69 -3.73
C SER A 67 -16.60 -3.16 -5.14
N ARG A 68 -15.62 -3.60 -5.94
CA ARG A 68 -15.81 -4.13 -7.30
C ARG A 68 -15.81 -5.65 -7.34
N ASP A 69 -14.88 -6.28 -6.64
CA ASP A 69 -14.51 -7.68 -6.80
C ASP A 69 -14.95 -8.56 -5.63
N GLY A 70 -15.21 -7.97 -4.46
CA GLY A 70 -15.64 -8.63 -3.23
C GLY A 70 -14.58 -8.66 -2.12
N PHE A 71 -15.02 -9.04 -0.92
CA PHE A 71 -14.25 -9.01 0.32
C PHE A 71 -13.92 -10.41 0.86
N THR A 72 -13.72 -11.40 -0.02
CA THR A 72 -13.45 -12.78 0.40
C THR A 72 -11.97 -13.12 0.24
N PRO A 73 -11.39 -13.99 1.11
CA PRO A 73 -10.04 -14.52 0.92
C PRO A 73 -9.83 -15.10 -0.48
N ARG A 74 -10.81 -15.84 -0.99
CA ARG A 74 -10.77 -16.41 -2.34
C ARG A 74 -10.58 -15.34 -3.42
N LYS A 75 -11.28 -14.20 -3.34
CA LYS A 75 -11.12 -13.13 -4.34
C LYS A 75 -9.74 -12.50 -4.32
N PHE A 76 -9.18 -12.33 -3.13
CA PHE A 76 -7.79 -11.90 -2.96
C PHE A 76 -6.83 -12.87 -3.65
N HIS A 77 -6.89 -14.16 -3.34
CA HIS A 77 -5.98 -15.16 -3.90
C HIS A 77 -6.17 -15.34 -5.42
N GLU A 78 -7.42 -15.34 -5.93
CA GLU A 78 -7.71 -15.36 -7.37
C GLU A 78 -7.05 -14.19 -8.13
N SER A 79 -6.90 -13.02 -7.48
CA SER A 79 -6.42 -11.80 -8.12
C SER A 79 -4.93 -11.51 -7.87
N CYS A 80 -4.37 -11.99 -6.75
CA CYS A 80 -3.06 -11.55 -6.25
C CYS A 80 -2.02 -12.68 -6.18
N ASP A 81 -2.42 -13.96 -6.15
CA ASP A 81 -1.44 -15.05 -6.10
C ASP A 81 -0.51 -15.02 -7.31
N ASN A 82 0.76 -15.36 -7.09
CA ASN A 82 1.86 -15.27 -8.05
C ASN A 82 2.21 -13.84 -8.51
N VAL A 83 1.57 -12.81 -7.96
CA VAL A 83 1.91 -11.41 -8.22
C VAL A 83 2.81 -10.86 -7.11
N SER A 84 3.96 -10.30 -7.50
CA SER A 84 4.92 -9.64 -6.60
C SER A 84 4.85 -8.12 -6.68
N ASN A 85 5.59 -7.44 -5.79
CA ASN A 85 5.65 -5.97 -5.69
C ASN A 85 4.25 -5.36 -5.56
N THR A 86 3.47 -5.85 -4.59
CA THR A 86 2.10 -5.38 -4.37
C THR A 86 2.03 -4.35 -3.27
N LEU A 87 1.15 -3.37 -3.42
CA LEU A 87 0.81 -2.36 -2.43
C LEU A 87 -0.67 -2.47 -2.08
N THR A 88 -0.97 -2.61 -0.79
CA THR A 88 -2.33 -2.75 -0.27
C THR A 88 -2.74 -1.49 0.48
N PHE A 89 -3.95 -0.99 0.22
CA PHE A 89 -4.63 0.05 0.98
C PHE A 89 -5.95 -0.47 1.52
N ILE A 90 -6.21 -0.28 2.81
CA ILE A 90 -7.45 -0.68 3.49
C ILE A 90 -8.02 0.58 4.14
N LYS A 91 -9.21 1.00 3.73
CA LYS A 91 -9.93 2.11 4.34
C LYS A 91 -10.77 1.59 5.50
N VAL A 92 -10.60 2.19 6.67
CA VAL A 92 -11.34 1.83 7.88
C VAL A 92 -12.74 2.44 7.81
N LYS A 93 -13.77 1.64 8.07
CA LYS A 93 -15.16 2.06 7.97
C LYS A 93 -15.52 3.16 8.96
N GLY A 94 -16.11 4.23 8.44
CA GLY A 94 -16.56 5.36 9.26
C GLY A 94 -15.45 6.30 9.70
N THR A 95 -14.24 6.18 9.13
CA THR A 95 -13.12 7.07 9.41
C THR A 95 -12.35 7.40 8.13
N GLU A 96 -11.47 8.40 8.21
CA GLU A 96 -10.48 8.72 7.17
C GLU A 96 -9.12 8.04 7.42
N GLU A 97 -9.13 6.95 8.19
CA GLU A 97 -7.93 6.15 8.47
C GLU A 97 -7.71 5.13 7.35
N ILE A 98 -6.46 5.07 6.87
CA ILE A 98 -6.01 4.13 5.86
C ILE A 98 -4.84 3.34 6.46
N VAL A 99 -4.97 2.02 6.48
CA VAL A 99 -3.88 1.12 6.85
C VAL A 99 -3.47 0.28 5.64
N GLY A 100 -2.22 -0.13 5.58
CA GLY A 100 -1.74 -0.84 4.41
C GLY A 100 -0.34 -1.37 4.56
N GLY A 101 0.14 -2.01 3.49
CA GLY A 101 1.48 -2.58 3.47
C GLY A 101 1.98 -2.84 2.07
N TYR A 102 3.30 -2.83 1.94
CA TYR A 102 4.02 -3.18 0.72
C TYR A 102 4.62 -4.57 0.86
N ASN A 103 4.34 -5.43 -0.12
CA ASN A 103 4.89 -6.78 -0.23
C ASN A 103 5.78 -6.87 -1.50
N PRO A 104 7.10 -7.07 -1.37
CA PRO A 104 7.99 -7.29 -2.52
C PRO A 104 7.95 -8.71 -3.09
N LEU A 105 7.48 -9.69 -2.32
CA LEU A 105 7.40 -11.10 -2.73
C LEU A 105 6.11 -11.38 -3.49
N ARG A 106 6.07 -12.52 -4.19
CA ARG A 106 4.82 -13.05 -4.74
C ARG A 106 3.89 -13.52 -3.61
N TRP A 107 2.60 -13.23 -3.73
CA TRP A 107 1.60 -13.88 -2.87
C TRP A 107 1.45 -15.36 -3.24
N GLU A 108 1.11 -16.17 -2.25
CA GLU A 108 0.87 -17.60 -2.38
C GLU A 108 -0.31 -18.02 -1.50
N SER A 109 -0.85 -19.22 -1.77
CA SER A 109 -1.84 -19.92 -0.95
C SER A 109 -1.25 -21.23 -0.39
N SER A 110 -0.14 -21.14 0.36
CA SER A 110 0.70 -22.29 0.74
C SER A 110 0.76 -22.60 2.24
N SER A 111 -0.10 -21.97 3.06
CA SER A 111 -0.11 -22.13 4.54
C SER A 111 1.25 -21.85 5.20
N SER A 112 2.05 -21.00 4.57
CA SER A 112 3.43 -20.71 4.96
C SER A 112 3.63 -19.21 5.23
N TRP A 113 4.85 -18.84 5.62
CA TRP A 113 5.25 -17.47 5.83
C TRP A 113 6.17 -16.98 4.72
N GLY A 114 5.97 -15.75 4.28
CA GLY A 114 6.87 -15.06 3.37
C GLY A 114 8.00 -14.37 4.13
N LYS A 115 9.25 -14.72 3.80
CA LYS A 115 10.44 -14.12 4.41
C LYS A 115 11.01 -12.98 3.57
N THR A 116 11.00 -11.75 4.08
CA THR A 116 11.62 -10.60 3.41
C THR A 116 12.03 -9.50 4.39
N ASN A 117 13.09 -8.76 4.07
CA ASN A 117 13.54 -7.57 4.81
C ASN A 117 13.01 -6.25 4.22
N ASP A 118 12.36 -6.31 3.05
CA ASP A 118 11.92 -5.12 2.30
C ASP A 118 10.40 -4.90 2.40
N SER A 119 9.72 -5.60 3.32
CA SER A 119 8.31 -5.35 3.62
C SER A 119 8.17 -4.24 4.65
N PHE A 120 7.16 -3.40 4.48
CA PHE A 120 6.76 -2.40 5.47
C PHE A 120 5.24 -2.27 5.51
N ILE A 121 4.73 -1.86 6.66
CA ILE A 121 3.33 -1.49 6.87
C ILE A 121 3.22 -0.01 7.21
N PHE A 122 2.05 0.56 6.99
CA PHE A 122 1.80 1.97 7.26
C PHE A 122 0.38 2.23 7.74
N SER A 123 0.22 3.40 8.36
CA SER A 123 -1.08 4.00 8.70
C SER A 123 -1.05 5.49 8.42
N LEU A 124 -2.15 6.00 7.89
CA LEU A 124 -2.41 7.41 7.59
C LEU A 124 -3.77 7.78 8.21
N LYS A 125 -3.85 8.95 8.83
CA LYS A 125 -5.11 9.52 9.33
C LYS A 125 -5.39 10.81 8.58
N ASN A 126 -6.63 11.02 8.15
CA ASN A 126 -7.08 12.25 7.49
C ASN A 126 -6.24 12.62 6.24
N ASN A 127 -5.72 11.61 5.53
CA ASN A 127 -4.82 11.79 4.39
C ASN A 127 -3.55 12.63 4.67
N ASP A 128 -3.15 12.77 5.94
CA ASP A 128 -1.99 13.55 6.34
C ASP A 128 -0.69 12.73 6.30
N ILE A 129 0.10 12.94 5.26
CA ILE A 129 1.38 12.27 5.05
C ILE A 129 2.45 12.67 6.08
N ASN A 130 2.33 13.85 6.70
CA ASN A 130 3.34 14.32 7.67
C ASN A 130 3.25 13.54 8.99
N ASN A 131 2.06 13.07 9.32
CA ASN A 131 1.78 12.25 10.48
C ASN A 131 1.64 10.76 10.13
N ALA A 132 2.07 10.35 8.94
CA ALA A 132 2.07 8.96 8.52
C ALA A 132 3.01 8.13 9.40
N ILE A 133 2.53 6.96 9.84
CA ILE A 133 3.37 5.97 10.49
C ILE A 133 3.83 4.99 9.42
N ILE A 134 5.14 4.89 9.22
CA ILE A 134 5.74 3.77 8.47
C ILE A 134 6.53 2.90 9.43
N SER A 135 6.29 1.60 9.34
CA SER A 135 6.93 0.57 10.12
C SER A 135 7.54 -0.49 9.21
N ASP A 136 8.87 -0.53 9.15
CA ASP A 136 9.58 -1.64 8.51
C ASP A 136 9.37 -2.94 9.26
N ILE A 137 9.59 -4.04 8.55
CA ILE A 137 9.73 -5.35 9.16
C ILE A 137 10.90 -5.40 10.16
N GLU A 138 10.67 -6.02 11.32
CA GLU A 138 11.65 -6.29 12.36
C GLU A 138 12.05 -7.77 12.34
N ASN A 139 11.06 -8.68 12.30
CA ASN A 139 11.30 -10.11 12.17
C ASN A 139 10.92 -10.59 10.76
N SER A 140 11.90 -10.60 9.86
CA SER A 140 11.68 -10.89 8.45
C SER A 140 11.15 -12.28 8.15
N THR A 141 11.31 -13.26 9.05
CA THR A 141 10.76 -14.62 8.88
C THR A 141 9.23 -14.62 8.80
N TYR A 142 8.59 -13.64 9.42
CA TYR A 142 7.13 -13.56 9.55
C TYR A 142 6.60 -12.29 8.88
N ALA A 143 7.15 -11.89 7.73
CA ALA A 143 6.74 -10.65 7.07
C ALA A 143 5.34 -10.75 6.45
N LEU A 144 4.97 -11.91 5.93
CA LEU A 144 3.72 -12.15 5.19
C LEU A 144 3.15 -13.52 5.55
N ASN A 145 1.84 -13.67 5.51
CA ASN A 145 1.19 -14.95 5.80
C ASN A 145 0.33 -15.42 4.62
N TYR A 146 0.64 -16.61 4.10
CA TYR A 146 0.09 -17.18 2.86
C TYR A 146 -1.03 -18.21 3.11
N TYR A 147 -1.74 -18.11 4.24
CA TYR A 147 -2.91 -18.95 4.47
C TYR A 147 -4.06 -18.56 3.54
N SER A 148 -4.68 -19.56 2.90
CA SER A 148 -5.76 -19.37 1.92
C SER A 148 -7.04 -18.69 2.46
N ARG A 149 -7.14 -18.57 3.78
CA ARG A 149 -8.24 -17.91 4.49
C ARG A 149 -7.94 -16.45 4.85
N ASN A 150 -6.78 -15.95 4.46
CA ASN A 150 -6.39 -14.58 4.66
C ASN A 150 -6.62 -13.76 3.39
N GLY A 151 -6.72 -12.46 3.56
CA GLY A 151 -6.45 -11.51 2.48
C GLY A 151 -4.97 -11.09 2.51
N PRO A 152 -4.68 -9.81 2.20
CA PRO A 152 -3.32 -9.27 2.31
C PRO A 152 -2.89 -9.13 3.79
N ARG A 153 -2.30 -10.19 4.33
CA ARG A 153 -1.86 -10.27 5.73
C ARG A 153 -0.36 -10.00 5.86
N PHE A 154 -0.02 -8.93 6.58
CA PHE A 154 1.35 -8.50 6.85
C PHE A 154 1.73 -8.87 8.28
N GLY A 155 2.54 -9.93 8.41
CA GLY A 155 2.89 -10.52 9.68
C GLY A 155 1.67 -10.91 10.50
N ASN A 156 1.74 -10.63 11.80
CA ASN A 156 0.57 -10.64 12.68
C ASN A 156 0.12 -9.20 12.97
N ASP A 157 0.55 -8.23 12.15
CA ASP A 157 0.48 -6.81 12.46
C ASP A 157 -0.62 -6.10 11.67
N ILE A 158 -0.93 -6.57 10.47
CA ILE A 158 -2.19 -6.31 9.75
C ILE A 158 -2.82 -7.65 9.45
N ASN A 159 -3.93 -7.94 10.11
CA ASN A 159 -4.68 -9.18 9.94
C ASN A 159 -5.99 -8.87 9.22
N ILE A 160 -6.25 -9.59 8.14
CA ILE A 160 -7.49 -9.54 7.37
C ILE A 160 -7.79 -10.97 6.98
N GLU A 161 -8.78 -11.59 7.64
CA GLU A 161 -9.04 -13.01 7.49
C GLU A 161 -10.53 -13.34 7.68
N ASN A 162 -10.90 -14.51 7.18
CA ASN A 162 -12.07 -15.22 7.67
C ASN A 162 -11.59 -16.62 8.11
N PRO A 163 -11.47 -16.88 9.42
CA PRO A 163 -10.87 -18.12 9.92
C PRO A 163 -11.75 -19.34 9.62
N ASN A 164 -13.02 -19.14 9.28
CA ASN A 164 -14.00 -20.20 9.08
C ASN A 164 -14.18 -20.57 7.59
N SER A 165 -13.96 -19.64 6.66
CA SER A 165 -14.25 -19.85 5.24
C SER A 165 -13.44 -18.95 4.32
N GLN A 166 -12.96 -19.49 3.19
CA GLN A 166 -12.35 -18.69 2.12
C GLN A 166 -13.38 -18.04 1.18
N ASN A 167 -14.64 -18.51 1.22
CA ASN A 167 -15.71 -18.07 0.31
C ASN A 167 -16.64 -17.01 0.92
N GLU A 168 -16.49 -16.74 2.21
CA GLU A 168 -17.26 -15.70 2.91
C GLU A 168 -16.41 -14.44 3.08
N ASN A 169 -17.08 -13.32 3.35
CA ASN A 169 -16.39 -12.06 3.57
C ASN A 169 -15.47 -12.13 4.79
N TYR A 170 -14.42 -11.33 4.79
CA TYR A 170 -13.59 -11.11 5.98
C TYR A 170 -14.48 -10.72 7.17
N ASN A 171 -14.28 -11.40 8.30
CA ASN A 171 -15.02 -11.17 9.54
C ASN A 171 -14.11 -10.93 10.74
N ARG A 172 -12.79 -10.94 10.53
CA ARG A 172 -11.80 -10.64 11.54
C ARG A 172 -10.67 -9.80 10.94
N ILE A 173 -10.67 -8.51 11.30
CA ILE A 173 -9.72 -7.53 10.78
C ILE A 173 -9.22 -6.68 11.94
N PHE A 174 -7.93 -6.73 12.22
CA PHE A 174 -7.31 -6.02 13.34
C PHE A 174 -5.82 -5.78 13.10
N CYS A 175 -5.26 -4.79 13.80
CA CYS A 175 -3.83 -4.50 13.77
C CYS A 175 -3.21 -4.67 15.15
N LYS A 176 -2.01 -5.27 15.20
CA LYS A 176 -1.21 -5.44 16.42
C LYS A 176 0.25 -5.15 16.13
N LYS A 177 1.09 -4.97 17.15
CA LYS A 177 2.55 -4.91 16.96
C LYS A 177 3.17 -6.25 17.35
N HIS A 178 3.69 -6.99 16.38
CA HIS A 178 4.34 -8.28 16.59
C HIS A 178 5.66 -8.42 15.82
N HIS A 179 5.66 -8.20 14.51
CA HIS A 179 6.80 -8.48 13.64
C HIS A 179 7.33 -7.24 12.91
N TYR A 180 6.60 -6.13 12.94
CA TYR A 180 7.02 -4.84 12.40
C TYR A 180 7.44 -3.89 13.52
N LYS A 181 8.39 -2.99 13.27
CA LYS A 181 9.08 -2.19 14.31
C LYS A 181 8.14 -1.32 15.16
N LYS A 182 7.08 -0.75 14.59
CA LYS A 182 6.19 0.24 15.22
C LYS A 182 4.74 -0.23 15.19
N LYS A 183 3.98 0.16 16.22
CA LYS A 183 2.53 0.07 16.22
C LYS A 183 1.97 1.09 15.21
N ILE A 184 1.04 0.65 14.35
CA ILE A 184 0.46 1.52 13.31
C ILE A 184 -0.96 2.02 13.65
N ARG A 185 -1.61 1.47 14.67
CA ARG A 185 -2.93 1.87 15.15
C ARG A 185 -2.94 1.97 16.66
N ASP A 186 -3.72 2.89 17.21
CA ASP A 186 -3.82 3.05 18.66
C ASP A 186 -4.61 1.89 19.30
N SER A 187 -5.67 1.43 18.64
CA SER A 187 -6.48 0.29 19.05
C SER A 187 -5.98 -1.02 18.44
N GLU A 188 -6.08 -2.11 19.20
CA GLU A 188 -5.84 -3.49 18.74
C GLU A 188 -7.14 -4.29 18.54
N GLU A 189 -8.29 -3.65 18.76
CA GLU A 189 -9.61 -4.22 18.56
C GLU A 189 -9.92 -4.44 17.07
N ASP A 190 -10.87 -5.32 16.81
CA ASP A 190 -11.38 -5.56 15.46
C ASP A 190 -12.04 -4.29 14.89
N PHE A 191 -11.86 -4.06 13.59
CA PHE A 191 -12.50 -2.98 12.86
C PHE A 191 -13.16 -3.47 11.56
N SER A 192 -14.07 -2.68 11.03
CA SER A 192 -14.71 -2.95 9.74
C SER A 192 -14.00 -2.23 8.60
N ILE A 193 -13.99 -2.84 7.42
CA ILE A 193 -13.42 -2.26 6.20
C ILE A 193 -14.52 -1.51 5.43
N GLU A 194 -14.24 -0.29 4.98
CA GLU A 194 -15.07 0.44 4.01
C GLU A 194 -14.81 -0.08 2.59
N ASP A 195 -13.54 -0.10 2.21
CA ASP A 195 -13.04 -0.70 0.98
C ASP A 195 -11.56 -1.09 1.13
N TYR A 196 -11.04 -1.92 0.23
CA TYR A 196 -9.60 -2.17 0.12
C TYR A 196 -9.18 -2.30 -1.34
N GLU A 197 -7.97 -1.88 -1.65
CA GLU A 197 -7.39 -1.95 -2.98
C GLU A 197 -5.99 -2.57 -2.91
N VAL A 198 -5.70 -3.46 -3.85
CA VAL A 198 -4.38 -4.07 -4.03
C VAL A 198 -3.87 -3.71 -5.42
N PHE A 199 -2.69 -3.08 -5.47
CA PHE A 199 -2.03 -2.69 -6.70
C PHE A 199 -0.75 -3.48 -6.91
N GLN A 200 -0.47 -3.91 -8.14
CA GLN A 200 0.87 -4.29 -8.54
C GLN A 200 1.66 -3.06 -8.95
N ILE A 201 2.87 -2.92 -8.43
CA ILE A 201 3.83 -1.90 -8.82
C ILE A 201 4.70 -2.45 -9.94
N ILE A 202 4.69 -1.76 -11.08
CA ILE A 202 5.47 -2.11 -12.26
C ILE A 202 6.50 -1.02 -12.47
N LYS A 203 7.79 -1.39 -12.40
CA LYS A 203 8.88 -0.45 -12.67
C LYS A 203 8.91 -0.10 -14.17
N CYS A 204 8.94 1.19 -14.48
CA CYS A 204 9.01 1.75 -15.83
C CYS A 204 10.42 2.24 -16.15
#